data_AF-S2S5P3-F1
#
_entry.id   AF-S2S5P3-F1
#
_cell.length_a   1.000
_cell.length_b   1.000
_cell.length_c   1.000
_cell.angle_alpha   90.00
_cell.angle_beta   90.00
_cell.angle_gamma   90.00
#
_symmetry.space_group_name_H-M   'P 1'
#
loop_
_entity.id
_entity.type
_entity.pdbx_description
1 polymer ?
#
loop_
_entity_poly.entity_id
_entity_poly.type
_entity_poly.pdbx_seq_one_letter_code
_entity_poly.pdbx_strand_id
1 'polypeptide(L)'
;GNFITLSRITENEPTSLCRARYFQTTQPQQATSKLSAVADDYLDQRQAAHALGVARTCYHHLAGKAGVALFDQLLAKKMVVLTAPNVYQLTEKGRHAFAQFLGRPVHQLNIQTCIDFSERRVHLAGKLGNDVMAKLVAEHQLALTQNRRVQVTQPIKIQPLEVRYAG
;
A
#
# COMPACT_ATOMS: atom_id res chain seq x y z
N GLY A 1 -12.62 -5.50 52.49
CA GLY A 1 -11.95 -4.24 52.14
C GLY A 1 -10.50 -4.36 52.50
N ASN A 2 -9.61 -4.35 51.51
CA ASN A 2 -8.17 -4.21 51.70
C ASN A 2 -7.71 -3.14 50.72
N PHE A 3 -7.18 -2.05 51.27
CA PHE A 3 -6.70 -0.86 50.57
C PHE A 3 -5.41 -1.19 49.82
N ILE A 4 -5.34 -0.81 48.54
CA ILE A 4 -4.07 -0.73 47.79
C ILE A 4 -3.66 0.74 47.78
N THR A 5 -2.58 1.04 48.46
CA THR A 5 -1.96 2.37 48.51
C THR A 5 -1.31 2.67 47.16
N LEU A 6 -1.79 3.69 46.45
CA LEU A 6 -1.14 4.25 45.26
C LEU A 6 -0.14 5.32 45.69
N SER A 7 1.15 5.07 45.52
CA SER A 7 2.19 6.10 45.62
C SER A 7 2.30 6.90 44.32
N ARG A 8 2.31 8.22 44.48
CA ARG A 8 2.37 9.24 43.43
C ARG A 8 3.81 9.36 42.92
N ILE A 9 4.04 9.11 41.63
CA ILE A 9 5.33 9.40 40.99
C ILE A 9 5.32 10.88 40.61
N THR A 10 6.24 11.66 41.18
CA THR A 10 6.43 13.08 40.89
C THR A 10 7.05 13.28 39.51
N GLU A 11 6.46 14.18 38.74
CA GLU A 11 6.93 14.66 37.45
C GLU A 11 8.30 15.34 37.57
N ASN A 12 9.22 15.02 36.66
CA ASN A 12 10.33 15.89 36.32
C ASN A 12 10.69 15.63 34.85
N GLU A 13 10.53 16.66 34.01
CA GLU A 13 10.90 16.73 32.58
C GLU A 13 11.69 18.05 32.40
N PRO A 14 12.43 18.30 31.28
CA PRO A 14 12.58 17.48 30.08
C PRO A 14 14.04 17.32 29.58
N THR A 15 14.32 16.28 28.79
CA THR A 15 15.09 16.39 27.53
C THR A 15 15.12 15.07 26.75
N SER A 16 14.61 15.14 25.52
CA SER A 16 14.93 14.31 24.36
C SER A 16 15.20 12.81 24.56
N LEU A 17 14.22 11.98 24.20
CA LEU A 17 14.35 10.96 23.14
C LEU A 17 13.13 10.01 23.16
N CYS A 18 12.67 9.70 21.96
CA CYS A 18 11.53 8.86 21.64
C CYS A 18 11.62 7.47 22.32
N ARG A 19 10.65 7.11 23.17
CA ARG A 19 10.37 5.70 23.47
C ARG A 19 8.91 5.53 23.86
N ALA A 20 8.07 5.33 22.85
CA ALA A 20 6.70 4.91 23.10
C ALA A 20 6.71 3.56 23.83
N ARG A 21 6.24 3.56 25.08
CA ARG A 21 6.02 2.36 25.89
C ARG A 21 4.76 1.66 25.38
N TYR A 22 4.85 0.97 24.25
CA TYR A 22 3.83 0.00 23.87
C TYR A 22 4.14 -1.31 24.59
N PHE A 23 3.15 -1.79 25.33
CA PHE A 23 3.16 -2.99 26.18
C PHE A 23 4.10 -4.11 25.73
N GLN A 24 4.82 -4.69 26.68
CA GLN A 24 5.64 -5.88 26.49
C GLN A 24 4.87 -7.09 27.04
N THR A 25 4.42 -8.00 26.18
CA THR A 25 3.89 -9.29 26.64
C THR A 25 5.08 -10.15 27.08
N THR A 26 5.16 -10.44 28.37
CA THR A 26 6.32 -11.09 28.98
C THR A 26 6.37 -12.59 28.78
N GLN A 27 5.31 -13.24 28.28
CA GLN A 27 5.30 -14.68 27.99
C GLN A 27 4.31 -15.01 26.85
N PRO A 28 4.64 -15.95 25.94
CA PRO A 28 3.66 -16.49 25.00
C PRO A 28 2.61 -17.29 25.79
N GLN A 29 1.40 -16.75 25.91
CA GLN A 29 0.28 -17.54 26.43
C GLN A 29 -0.13 -18.55 25.36
N GLN A 30 0.10 -19.84 25.61
CA GLN A 30 -0.49 -20.91 24.81
C GLN A 30 -1.99 -20.93 25.05
N ALA A 31 -2.73 -20.20 24.21
CA ALA A 31 -4.18 -20.24 24.25
C ALA A 31 -4.63 -21.55 23.57
N THR A 32 -5.19 -22.49 24.34
CA THR A 32 -5.66 -23.82 23.87
C THR A 32 -7.17 -23.87 23.59
N SER A 33 -7.82 -22.71 23.58
CA SER A 33 -9.26 -22.59 23.36
C SER A 33 -9.65 -22.72 21.87
N LYS A 34 -10.93 -23.02 21.60
CA LYS A 34 -11.47 -22.94 20.23
C LYS A 34 -11.29 -21.56 19.60
N LEU A 35 -11.33 -20.51 20.40
CA LEU A 35 -11.12 -19.12 19.95
C LEU A 35 -9.69 -18.88 19.51
N SER A 36 -8.71 -19.50 20.17
CA SER A 36 -7.30 -19.36 19.77
C SER A 36 -6.97 -20.16 18.53
N ALA A 37 -7.55 -21.34 18.34
CA ALA A 37 -7.42 -22.05 17.06
C ALA A 37 -8.00 -21.23 15.87
N VAL A 38 -9.12 -20.53 16.07
CA VAL A 38 -9.67 -19.60 15.06
C VAL A 38 -8.77 -18.37 14.87
N ALA A 39 -8.15 -17.88 15.94
CA ALA A 39 -7.20 -16.77 15.84
C ALA A 39 -5.92 -17.19 15.09
N ASP A 40 -5.40 -18.39 15.35
CA ASP A 40 -4.23 -18.94 14.67
C ASP A 40 -4.53 -19.15 13.17
N ASP A 41 -5.67 -19.76 12.82
CA ASP A 41 -6.12 -19.89 11.42
C ASP A 41 -6.26 -18.52 10.75
N TYR A 42 -6.81 -17.51 11.44
CA TYR A 42 -6.88 -16.15 10.94
C TYR A 42 -5.49 -15.53 10.70
N LEU A 43 -4.53 -15.77 11.59
CA LEU A 43 -3.16 -15.27 11.47
C LEU A 43 -2.39 -15.99 10.35
N ASP A 44 -2.57 -17.30 10.21
CA ASP A 44 -1.99 -18.12 9.14
C ASP A 44 -2.56 -17.72 7.77
N GLN A 45 -3.87 -17.49 7.68
CA GLN A 45 -4.49 -16.90 6.48
C GLN A 45 -3.95 -15.51 6.17
N ARG A 46 -3.60 -14.72 7.21
CA ARG A 46 -2.94 -13.42 7.05
C ARG A 46 -1.52 -13.56 6.48
N GLN A 47 -0.76 -14.56 6.92
CA GLN A 47 0.55 -14.89 6.36
C GLN A 47 0.43 -15.46 4.93
N ALA A 48 -0.60 -16.25 4.62
CA ALA A 48 -0.92 -16.63 3.25
C ALA A 48 -1.35 -15.42 2.39
N ALA A 49 -1.98 -14.40 3.00
CA ALA A 49 -2.19 -13.10 2.38
C ALA A 49 -0.89 -12.25 2.26
N HIS A 50 0.19 -12.61 2.94
CA HIS A 50 1.54 -12.10 2.61
C HIS A 50 2.16 -12.84 1.42
N ALA A 51 1.71 -14.07 1.11
CA ALA A 51 2.05 -14.79 -0.13
C ALA A 51 1.25 -14.29 -1.36
N LEU A 52 0.78 -13.04 -1.32
CA LEU A 52 0.28 -12.35 -2.50
C LEU A 52 1.46 -12.18 -3.47
N GLY A 53 1.26 -12.60 -4.72
CA GLY A 53 2.28 -12.52 -5.76
C GLY A 53 2.75 -11.08 -6.05
N VAL A 54 3.57 -10.92 -7.09
CA VAL A 54 4.19 -9.64 -7.49
C VAL A 54 3.18 -8.49 -7.65
N ALA A 55 1.91 -8.78 -7.94
CA ALA A 55 0.83 -7.80 -8.06
C ALA A 55 -0.42 -8.21 -7.27
N ARG A 56 -1.15 -7.22 -6.75
CA ARG A 56 -2.42 -7.39 -6.03
C ARG A 56 -3.27 -6.12 -6.09
N THR A 57 -4.50 -6.20 -5.58
CA THR A 57 -5.32 -5.00 -5.34
C THR A 57 -5.16 -4.53 -3.89
N CYS A 58 -4.91 -3.24 -3.71
CA CYS A 58 -5.23 -2.55 -2.46
C CYS A 58 -6.57 -1.85 -2.70
N TYR A 59 -7.64 -2.40 -2.13
CA TYR A 59 -9.02 -2.10 -2.54
C TYR A 59 -9.24 -2.30 -4.04
N HIS A 60 -9.32 -1.21 -4.80
CA HIS A 60 -9.64 -1.19 -6.24
C HIS A 60 -8.46 -0.70 -7.11
N HIS A 61 -7.28 -0.48 -6.52
CA HIS A 61 -6.09 -0.01 -7.24
C HIS A 61 -4.92 -1.00 -7.13
N LEU A 62 -4.00 -0.93 -8.10
CA LEU A 62 -2.86 -1.82 -8.20
C LEU A 62 -1.86 -1.57 -7.05
N ALA A 63 -1.43 -2.65 -6.41
CA ALA A 63 -0.52 -2.67 -5.27
C ALA A 63 0.46 -3.86 -5.35
N GLY A 64 1.24 -4.09 -4.30
CA GLY A 64 2.40 -5.00 -4.31
C GLY A 64 3.58 -4.44 -5.11
N LYS A 65 4.60 -5.27 -5.36
CA LYS A 65 5.80 -4.91 -6.13
C LYS A 65 5.46 -4.21 -7.46
N ALA A 66 4.45 -4.69 -8.19
CA ALA A 66 4.05 -4.10 -9.47
C ALA A 66 3.46 -2.69 -9.32
N GLY A 67 2.60 -2.45 -8.33
CA GLY A 67 2.02 -1.13 -8.08
C GLY A 67 3.05 -0.10 -7.63
N VAL A 68 3.98 -0.53 -6.77
CA VAL A 68 5.11 0.30 -6.32
C VAL A 68 6.06 0.61 -7.48
N ALA A 69 6.45 -0.40 -8.27
CA ALA A 69 7.34 -0.21 -9.42
C ALA A 69 6.73 0.73 -10.47
N LEU A 70 5.43 0.62 -10.72
CA LEU A 70 4.73 1.57 -11.59
C LEU A 70 4.85 2.99 -11.05
N PHE A 71 4.59 3.20 -9.76
CA PHE A 71 4.66 4.51 -9.14
C PHE A 71 6.08 5.10 -9.16
N ASP A 72 7.09 4.29 -8.87
CA ASP A 72 8.51 4.67 -8.96
C ASP A 72 8.88 5.14 -10.37
N GLN A 73 8.38 4.45 -11.40
CA GLN A 73 8.63 4.85 -12.77
C GLN A 73 7.93 6.16 -13.15
N LEU A 74 6.74 6.43 -12.64
CA LEU A 74 6.06 7.72 -12.82
C LEU A 74 6.88 8.87 -12.23
N LEU A 75 7.50 8.66 -11.06
CA LEU A 75 8.42 9.60 -10.44
C LEU A 75 9.70 9.77 -11.28
N ALA A 76 10.35 8.65 -11.65
CA ALA A 76 11.60 8.66 -12.42
C ALA A 76 11.44 9.35 -13.79
N LYS A 77 10.28 9.24 -14.42
CA LYS A 77 9.97 9.91 -15.70
C LYS A 77 9.44 11.34 -15.55
N LYS A 78 9.38 11.88 -14.33
CA LYS A 78 8.85 13.22 -13.99
C LYS A 78 7.40 13.42 -14.44
N MET A 79 6.62 12.34 -14.43
CA MET A 79 5.18 12.38 -14.70
C MET A 79 4.41 12.71 -13.42
N VAL A 80 4.96 12.28 -12.29
CA VAL A 80 4.56 12.66 -10.94
C VAL A 80 5.73 13.37 -10.27
N VAL A 81 5.44 14.38 -9.47
CA VAL A 81 6.42 15.08 -8.63
C VAL A 81 5.92 15.18 -7.20
N LEU A 82 6.85 15.13 -6.25
CA LEU A 82 6.59 15.42 -4.84
C LEU A 82 6.65 16.94 -4.63
N THR A 83 5.55 17.55 -4.18
CA THR A 83 5.47 19.01 -3.98
C THR A 83 5.53 19.42 -2.51
N ALA A 84 5.18 18.51 -1.60
CA ALA A 84 5.30 18.65 -0.15
C ALA A 84 5.40 17.24 0.47
N PRO A 85 5.70 17.09 1.78
CA PRO A 85 5.75 15.77 2.42
C PRO A 85 4.47 14.95 2.16
N ASN A 86 4.62 13.81 1.50
CA ASN A 86 3.52 12.91 1.08
C ASN A 86 2.47 13.54 0.13
N VAL A 87 2.75 14.71 -0.45
CA VAL A 87 1.88 15.35 -1.44
C VAL A 87 2.49 15.21 -2.82
N TYR A 88 1.78 14.50 -3.69
CA TYR A 88 2.20 14.23 -5.05
C TYR A 88 1.26 14.92 -6.05
N GLN A 89 1.84 15.42 -7.13
CA GLN A 89 1.10 16.05 -8.22
C GLN A 89 1.49 15.49 -9.58
N LEU A 90 0.53 15.44 -10.50
CA LEU A 90 0.79 15.23 -11.91
C LEU A 90 1.46 16.46 -12.51
N THR A 91 2.53 16.24 -13.26
CA THR A 91 3.06 17.25 -14.18
C THR A 91 2.16 17.33 -15.43
N GLU A 92 2.36 18.36 -16.27
CA GLU A 92 1.68 18.43 -17.57
C GLU A 92 1.93 17.18 -18.41
N LYS A 93 3.18 16.71 -18.42
CA LYS A 93 3.56 15.44 -19.05
C LYS A 93 2.76 14.25 -18.49
N GLY A 94 2.62 14.17 -17.17
CA GLY A 94 1.84 13.11 -16.53
C GLY A 94 0.37 13.15 -16.92
N ARG A 95 -0.25 14.34 -16.90
CA ARG A 95 -1.65 14.52 -17.33
C ARG A 95 -1.86 14.09 -18.77
N HIS A 96 -0.98 14.51 -19.68
CA HIS A 96 -1.07 14.17 -21.10
C HIS A 96 -0.99 12.65 -21.32
N ALA A 97 -0.02 11.98 -20.70
CA ALA A 97 0.14 10.54 -20.85
C ALA A 97 -1.02 9.75 -20.25
N PHE A 98 -1.52 10.13 -19.06
CA PHE A 98 -2.71 9.49 -18.50
C PHE A 98 -3.95 9.75 -19.34
N ALA A 99 -4.08 10.93 -19.95
CA ALA A 99 -5.20 11.22 -20.83
C ALA A 99 -5.19 10.35 -22.09
N GLN A 100 -4.01 10.18 -22.70
CA GLN A 100 -3.82 9.26 -23.82
C GLN A 100 -4.12 7.82 -23.44
N PHE A 101 -3.58 7.35 -22.31
CA PHE A 101 -3.78 5.98 -21.83
C PHE A 101 -5.25 5.67 -21.48
N LEU A 102 -5.94 6.59 -20.80
CA LEU A 102 -7.33 6.41 -20.37
C LEU A 102 -8.35 6.76 -21.46
N GLY A 103 -7.93 7.39 -22.57
CA GLY A 103 -8.82 7.84 -23.64
C GLY A 103 -9.73 9.01 -23.24
N ARG A 104 -9.38 9.77 -22.20
CA ARG A 104 -10.16 10.94 -21.73
C ARG A 104 -9.29 11.95 -20.99
N PRO A 105 -9.65 13.24 -20.96
CA PRO A 105 -8.90 14.25 -20.23
C PRO A 105 -8.70 13.93 -18.74
N VAL A 106 -7.52 14.25 -18.22
CA VAL A 106 -7.17 14.15 -16.79
C VAL A 106 -6.85 15.55 -16.27
N HIS A 107 -7.82 16.17 -15.61
CA HIS A 107 -7.71 17.55 -15.10
C HIS A 107 -7.17 17.64 -13.66
N GLN A 108 -7.15 16.53 -12.93
CA GLN A 108 -6.67 16.54 -11.54
C GLN A 108 -5.16 16.83 -11.49
N LEU A 109 -4.75 17.68 -10.56
CA LEU A 109 -3.34 17.97 -10.27
C LEU A 109 -2.83 17.06 -9.17
N ASN A 110 -3.48 17.08 -8.02
CA ASN A 110 -3.12 16.22 -6.89
C ASN A 110 -3.47 14.77 -7.18
N ILE A 111 -2.58 13.86 -6.80
CA ILE A 111 -2.83 12.43 -6.84
C ILE A 111 -2.94 11.86 -5.44
N GLN A 112 -3.81 10.86 -5.29
CA GLN A 112 -3.91 10.08 -4.08
C GLN A 112 -2.89 8.94 -4.14
N THR A 113 -2.27 8.65 -3.00
CA THR A 113 -1.35 7.54 -2.83
C THR A 113 -1.77 6.67 -1.65
N CYS A 114 -1.38 5.41 -1.67
CA CYS A 114 -1.56 4.47 -0.56
C CYS A 114 -0.22 3.83 -0.24
N ILE A 115 -0.01 3.44 1.02
CA ILE A 115 1.18 2.70 1.45
C ILE A 115 0.87 1.23 1.35
N ASP A 116 1.65 0.52 0.54
CA ASP A 116 1.56 -0.92 0.45
C ASP A 116 2.11 -1.57 1.73
N PHE A 117 1.34 -2.46 2.36
CA PHE A 117 1.73 -3.05 3.65
C PHE A 117 2.89 -4.05 3.55
N SER A 118 3.09 -4.72 2.40
CA SER A 118 4.21 -5.67 2.23
C SER A 118 5.49 -4.94 1.81
N GLU A 119 5.37 -4.02 0.87
CA GLU A 119 6.52 -3.29 0.33
C GLU A 119 6.93 -2.09 1.22
N ARG A 120 6.02 -1.61 2.08
CA ARG A 120 6.17 -0.40 2.91
C ARG A 120 6.49 0.85 2.08
N ARG A 121 5.94 0.91 0.87
CA ARG A 121 6.20 1.96 -0.12
C ARG A 121 4.91 2.46 -0.73
N VAL A 122 4.95 3.70 -1.21
CA VAL A 122 3.78 4.35 -1.83
C VAL A 122 3.48 3.78 -3.21
N HIS A 123 2.21 3.69 -3.54
CA HIS A 123 1.71 3.37 -4.87
C HIS A 123 0.49 4.23 -5.22
N LEU A 124 0.10 4.20 -6.49
CA LEU A 124 -0.99 5.02 -7.02
C LEU A 124 -2.35 4.55 -6.47
N ALA A 125 -3.15 5.50 -5.97
CA ALA A 125 -4.44 5.22 -5.35
C ALA A 125 -5.52 6.21 -5.82
N GLY A 126 -6.67 6.17 -5.14
CA GLY A 126 -7.82 7.01 -5.42
C GLY A 126 -8.41 6.77 -6.82
N LYS A 127 -9.14 7.77 -7.33
CA LYS A 127 -9.82 7.66 -8.63
C LYS A 127 -8.85 7.31 -9.76
N LEU A 128 -7.69 7.97 -9.82
CA LEU A 128 -6.69 7.70 -10.86
C LEU A 128 -6.16 6.26 -10.80
N GLY A 129 -5.83 5.77 -9.60
CA GLY A 129 -5.36 4.39 -9.41
C GLY A 129 -6.41 3.36 -9.82
N ASN A 130 -7.69 3.62 -9.51
CA ASN A 130 -8.79 2.74 -9.91
C ASN A 130 -8.99 2.75 -11.43
N ASP A 131 -8.94 3.92 -12.06
CA ASP A 131 -9.09 4.08 -13.51
C ASP A 131 -7.96 3.37 -14.26
N VAL A 132 -6.72 3.49 -13.76
CA VAL A 132 -5.55 2.77 -14.30
C VAL A 132 -5.72 1.27 -14.16
N MET A 133 -6.12 0.79 -12.98
CA MET A 133 -6.35 -0.64 -12.75
C MET A 133 -7.41 -1.20 -13.71
N ALA A 134 -8.55 -0.53 -13.83
CA ALA A 134 -9.63 -0.93 -14.72
C ALA A 134 -9.17 -1.00 -16.19
N LYS A 135 -8.40 0.01 -16.64
CA LYS A 135 -7.88 0.05 -18.01
C LYS A 135 -6.89 -1.08 -18.29
N LEU A 136 -5.98 -1.36 -17.36
CA LEU A 136 -5.00 -2.45 -17.51
C LEU A 136 -5.65 -3.83 -17.56
N VAL A 137 -6.73 -4.04 -16.80
CA VAL A 137 -7.53 -5.27 -16.87
C VAL A 137 -8.29 -5.36 -18.19
N ALA A 138 -8.90 -4.27 -18.64
CA ALA A 138 -9.62 -4.22 -19.91
C ALA A 138 -8.72 -4.47 -21.13
N GLU A 139 -7.44 -4.12 -21.05
CA GLU A 139 -6.44 -4.40 -22.08
C GLU A 139 -5.75 -5.76 -21.92
N HIS A 140 -6.22 -6.61 -21.00
CA HIS A 140 -5.67 -7.94 -20.73
C HIS A 140 -4.18 -7.93 -20.33
N GLN A 141 -3.68 -6.81 -19.79
CA GLN A 141 -2.34 -6.73 -19.20
C GLN A 141 -2.32 -7.26 -17.76
N LEU A 142 -3.46 -7.16 -17.08
CA LEU A 142 -3.70 -7.69 -15.74
C LEU A 142 -4.94 -8.59 -15.75
N ALA A 143 -4.89 -9.65 -14.96
CA ALA A 143 -6.04 -10.48 -14.65
C ALA A 143 -6.30 -10.49 -13.14
N LEU A 144 -7.53 -10.13 -12.74
CA LEU A 144 -7.95 -10.27 -11.35
C LEU A 144 -8.14 -11.75 -11.03
N THR A 145 -7.61 -12.18 -9.89
CA THR A 145 -7.79 -13.56 -9.39
C THR A 145 -8.45 -13.53 -8.02
N GLN A 146 -8.62 -14.71 -7.43
CA GLN A 146 -9.13 -14.82 -6.06
C GLN A 146 -8.20 -14.13 -5.05
N ASN A 147 -8.74 -13.81 -3.88
CA ASN A 147 -7.99 -13.28 -2.74
C ASN A 147 -7.20 -11.99 -3.02
N ARG A 148 -7.71 -11.11 -3.90
CA ARG A 148 -7.08 -9.82 -4.26
C ARG A 148 -5.75 -9.95 -4.99
N ARG A 149 -5.33 -11.15 -5.40
CA ARG A 149 -4.13 -11.33 -6.20
C ARG A 149 -4.40 -10.91 -7.64
N VAL A 150 -3.41 -10.27 -8.24
CA VAL A 150 -3.45 -9.83 -9.64
C VAL A 150 -2.36 -10.59 -10.38
N GLN A 151 -2.73 -11.25 -11.46
CA GLN A 151 -1.75 -11.85 -12.37
C GLN A 151 -1.37 -10.80 -13.41
N VAL A 152 -0.07 -10.60 -13.59
CA VAL A 152 0.43 -9.77 -14.67
C VAL A 152 0.68 -10.66 -15.87
N THR A 153 -0.19 -10.56 -16.86
CA THR A 153 -0.21 -11.41 -18.06
C THR A 153 0.68 -10.84 -19.17
N GLN A 154 0.90 -9.53 -19.17
CA GLN A 154 1.77 -8.81 -20.10
C GLN A 154 2.50 -7.68 -19.35
N PRO A 155 3.66 -7.20 -19.84
CA PRO A 155 4.30 -6.02 -19.26
C PRO A 155 3.32 -4.85 -19.15
N ILE A 156 3.31 -4.16 -18.01
CA ILE A 156 2.41 -3.04 -17.78
C ILE A 156 2.86 -1.86 -18.65
N LYS A 157 2.03 -1.47 -19.62
CA LYS A 157 2.27 -0.37 -20.55
C LYS A 157 1.26 0.75 -20.28
N ILE A 158 1.77 1.88 -19.79
CA ILE A 158 1.04 3.16 -19.74
C ILE A 158 1.78 4.08 -20.67
N GLN A 159 1.45 4.11 -21.97
CA GLN A 159 2.26 4.85 -22.94
C GLN A 159 2.57 6.29 -22.49
N PRO A 160 3.84 6.73 -22.57
CA PRO A 160 5.01 6.04 -23.16
C PRO A 160 5.80 5.14 -22.19
N LEU A 161 5.26 4.83 -21.01
CA LEU A 161 5.89 4.06 -19.95
C LEU A 161 5.70 2.54 -20.13
N GLU A 162 6.81 1.80 -20.24
CA GLU A 162 6.81 0.34 -20.04
C GLU A 162 7.40 0.02 -18.65
N VAL A 163 6.59 -0.58 -17.79
CA VAL A 163 7.00 -0.97 -16.44
C VAL A 163 7.52 -2.40 -16.46
N ARG A 164 8.79 -2.55 -16.07
CA ARG A 164 9.42 -3.86 -15.80
C ARG A 164 9.60 -4.00 -14.29
N TYR A 165 9.26 -5.16 -13.75
CA TYR A 165 9.48 -5.53 -12.35
C TYR A 165 10.43 -6.73 -12.31
N ALA A 166 11.41 -6.71 -11.40
CA ALA A 166 12.24 -7.88 -11.13
C ALA A 166 11.44 -8.86 -10.26
N GLY A 167 11.37 -10.12 -10.69
CA GLY A 167 10.73 -11.22 -9.96
C GLY A 167 11.39 -11.43 -8.61
#